data_AF-A0AAP9UGA6-F1
#
_entry.id   AF-A0AAP9UGA6-F1
#
_cell.length_a   1.000
_cell.length_b   1.000
_cell.length_c   1.000
_cell.angle_alpha   90.00
_cell.angle_beta   90.00
_cell.angle_gamma   90.00
#
_symmetry.space_group_name_H-M   'P 1'
#
loop_
_entity.id
_entity.type
_entity.pdbx_description
1 polymer ?
#
loop_
_entity_poly.entity_id
_entity_poly.type
_entity_poly.pdbx_seq_one_letter_code
_entity_poly.pdbx_strand_id
1 'polypeptide(L)'
;MENEIFDEYRQINLKIIDSIKNDKEDIKLLEQREIIIKKIFFLNLDKDKIKKIYVEKKIDDLDKELECVLKNKMLSVKQEIKQLTAKKKANLGYATANRTNSFFSTRI
;
A
#
# COMPACT_ATOMS: atom_id res chain seq x y z
N MET A 1 2.05 27.79 -12.68
CA MET A 1 1.46 26.67 -13.43
C MET A 1 2.32 25.41 -13.39
N GLU A 2 3.49 25.34 -14.03
CA GLU A 2 4.33 24.12 -14.01
C GLU A 2 4.78 23.73 -12.60
N ASN A 3 5.41 24.67 -11.87
CA ASN A 3 5.89 24.44 -10.50
C ASN A 3 4.78 24.01 -9.53
N GLU A 4 3.57 24.55 -9.71
CA GLU A 4 2.40 24.23 -8.88
C GLU A 4 1.98 22.77 -9.06
N ILE A 5 2.01 22.24 -10.28
CA ILE A 5 1.66 20.83 -10.55
C ILE A 5 2.68 19.88 -9.93
N PHE A 6 3.97 20.22 -9.97
CA PHE A 6 4.99 19.43 -9.28
C PHE A 6 4.90 19.54 -7.75
N ASP A 7 4.45 20.69 -7.23
CA ASP A 7 4.15 20.84 -5.81
C ASP A 7 2.91 20.02 -5.41
N GLU A 8 1.84 20.02 -6.21
CA GLU A 8 0.69 19.12 -6.04
C GLU A 8 1.14 17.65 -5.99
N TYR A 9 2.01 17.25 -6.92
CA TYR A 9 2.55 15.90 -7.00
C TYR A 9 3.36 15.52 -5.73
N ARG A 10 4.20 16.44 -5.26
CA ARG A 10 4.95 16.26 -4.02
C ARG A 10 4.01 16.14 -2.82
N GLN A 11 2.99 16.98 -2.73
CA GLN A 11 2.05 16.98 -1.61
C GLN A 11 1.18 15.72 -1.58
N ILE A 12 0.71 15.22 -2.73
CA ILE A 12 -0.08 13.98 -2.75
C ILE A 12 0.77 12.78 -2.30
N ASN A 13 2.03 12.71 -2.73
CA ASN A 13 2.95 11.66 -2.28
C ASN A 13 3.17 11.69 -0.76
N LEU A 14 3.37 12.88 -0.17
CA LEU A 14 3.48 13.02 1.29
C LEU A 14 2.21 12.54 2.02
N LYS A 15 1.03 12.91 1.51
CA LYS A 15 -0.25 12.46 2.06
C LYS A 15 -0.43 10.94 1.98
N ILE A 16 -0.05 10.33 0.86
CA ILE A 16 -0.11 8.87 0.69
C ILE A 16 0.83 8.19 1.69
N ILE A 17 2.06 8.66 1.80
CA ILE A 17 3.05 8.11 2.75
C ILE A 17 2.51 8.17 4.19
N ASP A 18 1.98 9.32 4.61
CA ASP A 18 1.39 9.49 5.95
C ASP A 18 0.16 8.59 6.16
N SER A 19 -0.72 8.51 5.16
CA SER A 19 -1.89 7.62 5.16
C SER A 19 -1.50 6.15 5.36
N ILE A 20 -0.47 5.65 4.66
CA ILE A 20 0.00 4.26 4.82
C ILE A 20 0.68 4.05 6.17
N LYS A 21 1.51 5.00 6.62
CA LYS A 21 2.20 4.89 7.93
C LYS A 21 1.22 4.86 9.12
N ASN A 22 0.04 5.45 8.95
CA ASN A 22 -1.01 5.48 9.95
C ASN A 22 -2.09 4.38 9.75
N ASP A 23 -1.86 3.39 8.89
CA ASP A 23 -2.81 2.31 8.55
C ASP A 23 -4.20 2.83 8.12
N LYS A 24 -4.22 3.96 7.40
CA LYS A 24 -5.42 4.64 6.88
C LYS A 24 -5.32 4.76 5.36
N GLU A 25 -4.99 3.67 4.68
CA GLU A 25 -4.79 3.68 3.23
C GLU A 25 -6.04 4.16 2.49
N ASP A 26 -5.87 5.14 1.59
CA ASP A 26 -6.95 5.67 0.77
C ASP A 26 -6.62 5.57 -0.72
N ILE A 27 -7.35 4.69 -1.42
CA ILE A 27 -7.22 4.47 -2.86
C ILE A 27 -7.44 5.77 -3.65
N LYS A 28 -8.30 6.68 -3.15
CA LYS A 28 -8.58 7.95 -3.82
C LYS A 28 -7.34 8.83 -3.92
N LEU A 29 -6.41 8.74 -2.97
CA LEU A 29 -5.15 9.49 -3.04
C LEU A 29 -4.26 8.99 -4.20
N LEU A 30 -4.29 7.68 -4.49
CA LEU A 30 -3.56 7.09 -5.62
C LEU A 30 -4.19 7.51 -6.96
N GLU A 31 -5.51 7.52 -7.04
CA GLU A 31 -6.25 8.03 -8.22
C GLU A 31 -5.94 9.51 -8.47
N GLN A 32 -5.93 10.33 -7.41
CA GLN A 32 -5.53 11.74 -7.49
C GLN A 32 -4.09 11.91 -7.96
N ARG A 33 -3.17 11.07 -7.48
CA ARG A 33 -1.78 11.05 -7.94
C ARG A 33 -1.69 10.75 -9.44
N GLU A 34 -2.47 9.81 -9.96
CA GLU A 34 -2.50 9.51 -11.40
C GLU A 34 -2.99 10.70 -12.22
N ILE A 35 -4.03 11.41 -11.75
CA ILE A 35 -4.53 12.63 -12.41
C ILE A 35 -3.43 13.68 -12.49
N ILE A 36 -2.67 13.89 -11.42
CA ILE A 36 -1.56 14.87 -11.40
C ILE A 36 -0.43 14.45 -12.36
N ILE A 37 -0.08 13.16 -12.42
CA ILE A 37 0.90 12.64 -13.39
C ILE A 37 0.45 12.94 -14.81
N LYS A 38 -0.83 12.72 -15.13
CA LYS A 38 -1.38 13.08 -16.46
C LYS A 38 -1.23 14.57 -16.74
N LYS A 39 -1.53 15.45 -15.76
CA LYS A 39 -1.30 16.90 -15.91
C LYS A 39 0.18 17.21 -16.23
N ILE A 40 1.14 16.55 -15.56
CA ILE A 40 2.57 16.74 -15.83
C ILE A 40 2.90 16.39 -17.29
N PHE A 41 2.39 15.26 -17.80
CA PHE A 41 2.62 14.87 -19.19
C PHE A 41 1.99 15.83 -20.20
N PHE A 42 0.84 16.45 -19.87
CA PHE A 42 0.20 17.44 -20.73
C PHE A 42 0.92 18.80 -20.79
N LEU A 43 1.87 19.08 -19.89
CA LEU A 43 2.64 20.33 -19.93
C LEU A 43 3.60 20.40 -21.13
N ASN A 44 3.80 19.32 -21.89
CA ASN A 44 4.71 19.26 -23.04
C ASN A 44 6.11 19.84 -22.74
N LEU A 45 6.61 19.63 -21.51
CA LEU A 45 7.93 20.08 -21.10
C LEU A 45 9.01 19.15 -21.65
N ASP A 46 10.16 19.75 -21.95
CA ASP A 46 11.35 18.97 -22.25
C ASP A 46 11.73 18.06 -21.06
N LYS A 47 12.22 16.87 -21.39
CA LYS A 47 12.56 15.84 -20.41
C LYS A 47 13.64 16.29 -19.43
N ASP A 48 14.62 17.07 -19.87
CA ASP A 48 15.68 17.57 -19.00
C ASP A 48 15.15 18.62 -18.03
N LYS A 49 14.18 19.43 -18.48
CA LYS A 49 13.48 20.39 -17.61
C LYS A 49 12.65 19.66 -16.53
N ILE A 50 11.93 18.60 -16.90
CA ILE A 50 11.20 17.76 -15.92
C ILE A 50 12.17 17.17 -14.91
N LYS A 51 13.27 16.56 -15.39
CA LYS A 51 14.28 15.95 -14.53
C LYS A 51 14.88 16.95 -13.54
N LYS A 52 15.19 18.16 -14.01
CA LYS A 52 15.70 19.24 -13.17
C LYS A 52 14.73 19.58 -12.04
N ILE A 53 13.45 19.81 -12.36
CA ILE A 53 12.41 20.10 -11.35
C ILE A 53 12.27 18.94 -10.36
N TYR A 54 12.30 17.69 -10.86
CA TYR A 54 12.20 16.48 -10.04
C TYR A 54 13.28 16.41 -8.95
N VAL A 55 14.53 16.70 -9.33
CA VAL A 55 15.68 16.71 -8.42
C VAL A 55 15.64 17.92 -7.49
N GLU A 56 15.39 19.13 -8.02
CA GLU A 56 15.35 20.36 -7.23
C GLU A 56 14.28 20.31 -6.13
N LYS A 57 13.13 19.71 -6.42
CA LYS A 57 12.03 19.53 -5.45
C LYS A 57 12.16 18.25 -4.60
N LYS A 58 13.23 17.47 -4.77
CA LYS A 58 13.47 16.18 -4.09
C LYS A 58 12.30 15.19 -4.24
N ILE A 59 11.67 15.20 -5.42
CA ILE A 59 10.54 14.33 -5.72
C ILE A 59 11.02 12.89 -5.94
N ASP A 60 12.23 12.72 -6.47
CA ASP A 60 12.84 11.41 -6.66
C ASP A 60 13.04 10.66 -5.33
N ASP A 61 13.49 11.36 -4.28
CA ASP A 61 13.62 10.78 -2.95
C ASP A 61 12.26 10.41 -2.34
N LEU A 62 11.26 11.25 -2.58
CA LEU A 62 9.90 11.01 -2.11
C LEU A 62 9.24 9.80 -2.81
N ASP A 63 9.45 9.63 -4.11
CA ASP A 63 8.96 8.46 -4.85
C ASP A 63 9.65 7.17 -4.37
N LYS A 64 10.95 7.21 -4.08
CA LYS A 64 11.68 6.08 -3.46
C LYS A 64 11.10 5.73 -2.08
N GLU A 65 10.81 6.74 -1.26
CA GLU A 65 10.19 6.54 0.06
C GLU A 65 8.81 5.91 -0.08
N LEU A 66 7.96 6.45 -0.97
CA LEU A 66 6.63 5.92 -1.22
C LEU A 66 6.68 4.45 -1.68
N GLU A 67 7.59 4.11 -2.60
CA GLU A 67 7.80 2.73 -3.03
C GLU A 67 8.18 1.81 -1.86
N CYS A 68 9.11 2.26 -1.01
CA CYS A 68 9.54 1.52 0.17
C CYS A 68 8.39 1.25 1.14
N VAL A 69 7.62 2.29 1.45
CA VAL A 69 6.47 2.20 2.38
C VAL A 69 5.39 1.25 1.83
N LEU A 70 5.07 1.34 0.54
CA LEU A 70 4.12 0.43 -0.12
C LEU A 70 4.61 -1.03 -0.08
N LYS A 71 5.89 -1.28 -0.39
CA LYS A 71 6.46 -2.63 -0.33
C LYS A 71 6.41 -3.22 1.07
N ASN A 72 6.77 -2.43 2.08
CA ASN A 72 6.75 -2.85 3.47
C ASN A 72 5.32 -3.17 3.92
N LYS A 73 4.34 -2.32 3.59
CA LYS A 73 2.94 -2.58 3.90
C LYS A 73 2.43 -3.86 3.21
N MET A 74 2.74 -4.04 1.92
CA MET A 74 2.39 -5.27 1.20
C MET A 74 2.96 -6.53 1.89
N LEU A 75 4.21 -6.48 2.35
CA LEU A 75 4.83 -7.60 3.06
C LEU A 75 4.14 -7.87 4.41
N SER A 76 3.81 -6.84 5.18
CA SER A 76 3.06 -6.97 6.44
C SER A 76 1.71 -7.64 6.22
N VAL A 77 0.92 -7.13 5.28
CA VAL A 77 -0.40 -7.69 4.95
C VAL A 77 -0.30 -9.15 4.51
N LYS A 78 0.71 -9.51 3.71
CA LYS A 78 0.97 -10.90 3.34
C LYS A 78 1.26 -11.80 4.54
N GLN A 79 2.00 -11.30 5.53
CA GLN A 79 2.29 -12.04 6.75
C GLN A 79 1.03 -12.21 7.61
N GLU A 80 0.22 -11.16 7.74
CA GLU A 80 -1.05 -11.21 8.48
C GLU A 80 -2.02 -12.23 7.86
N ILE A 81 -2.16 -12.24 6.54
CA ILE A 81 -2.97 -13.24 5.82
C ILE A 81 -2.49 -14.67 6.11
N LYS A 82 -1.17 -14.91 6.08
CA LYS A 82 -0.59 -16.21 6.41
C LYS A 82 -0.91 -16.63 7.84
N GLN A 83 -0.76 -15.72 8.81
CA GLN A 83 -1.06 -15.99 10.21
C GLN A 83 -2.54 -16.29 10.43
N LEU A 84 -3.44 -15.52 9.81
CA LEU A 84 -4.89 -15.76 9.86
C LEU A 84 -5.26 -17.12 9.27
N THR A 85 -4.64 -17.50 8.15
CA THR A 85 -4.87 -18.79 7.50
C THR A 85 -4.39 -19.95 8.39
N ALA A 86 -3.24 -19.81 9.03
CA ALA A 86 -2.72 -20.79 9.98
C ALA A 86 -3.63 -20.95 11.19
N LYS A 87 -4.08 -19.84 11.79
CA LYS A 87 -5.05 -19.84 12.91
C LYS A 87 -6.37 -20.52 12.52
N LYS A 88 -6.90 -20.21 11.33
CA LYS A 88 -8.12 -20.86 10.81
C LYS A 88 -7.93 -22.38 10.67
N LYS A 89 -6.79 -22.83 10.14
CA LYS A 89 -6.48 -24.26 10.00
C LYS A 89 -6.38 -24.97 11.37
N ALA A 90 -5.72 -24.34 12.34
CA ALA A 90 -5.62 -24.88 13.70
C ALA A 90 -7.01 -25.00 14.36
N ASN A 91 -7.83 -23.96 14.28
CA ASN A 91 -9.20 -23.97 14.82
C ASN A 91 -10.06 -25.07 14.20
N LEU A 92 -9.96 -25.28 12.89
CA LEU A 92 -10.64 -26.40 12.22
C LEU A 92 -10.14 -27.75 12.75
N GLY A 93 -8.83 -27.93 12.92
CA GLY A 93 -8.24 -29.15 13.47
C GLY A 93 -8.74 -29.46 14.89
N TYR A 94 -8.81 -28.46 15.76
CA TYR A 94 -9.38 -28.63 17.11
C TYR A 94 -10.88 -28.96 17.06
N ALA A 95 -11.65 -28.27 16.22
CA ALA A 95 -13.09 -28.53 16.08
C ALA A 95 -13.37 -29.95 15.56
N THR A 96 -12.57 -30.44 14.61
CA THR A 96 -12.70 -31.82 14.10
C THR A 96 -12.29 -32.85 15.15
N ALA A 97 -11.19 -32.63 15.87
CA ALA A 97 -10.73 -33.51 16.94
C ALA A 97 -11.76 -33.64 18.08
N ASN A 98 -12.38 -32.52 18.48
CA ASN A 98 -13.44 -32.50 19.49
C ASN A 98 -14.73 -33.21 19.01
N ARG A 99 -15.07 -33.16 17.71
CA ARG A 99 -16.20 -33.91 17.15
C ARG A 99 -15.94 -35.43 17.11
N THR A 100 -14.72 -35.86 16.81
CA THR A 100 -14.39 -37.29 16.73
C THR A 100 -14.37 -38.00 18.09
N ASN A 101 -14.12 -37.27 19.20
CA ASN A 101 -14.22 -37.86 20.54
C ASN A 101 -15.67 -38.23 20.94
N SER A 102 -16.68 -37.71 20.25
CA SER A 102 -18.08 -38.09 20.43
C SER A 102 -18.47 -39.37 19.70
N PHE A 103 -17.65 -39.90 18.78
CA PHE A 103 -17.98 -41.12 18.03
C PHE A 103 -17.70 -42.40 18.80
N PHE A 104 -16.78 -42.38 19.77
CA PHE A 104 -16.41 -43.55 20.58
C PHE A 104 -17.01 -43.54 22.00
N SER A 105 -17.80 -42.51 22.36
CA SER A 105 -18.34 -42.38 23.73
C SER A 105 -19.80 -42.84 23.89
N THR A 106 -20.47 -43.33 22.84
CA THR A 106 -21.78 -43.99 23.02
C THR A 106 -21.53 -45.44 23.44
N ARG A 107 -21.34 -45.67 24.75
CA ARG A 107 -21.47 -47.02 25.32
C ARG A 107 -22.94 -47.46 25.16
N ILE A 108 -23.13 -48.64 24.57
CA ILE A 108 -24.34 -49.46 24.67
C ILE A 108 -24.55 -49.83 26.14
#